data_AF-A0A9P0PNP4-F1
#
_entry.id   AF-A0A9P0PNP4-F1
#
_cell.length_a   1.000
_cell.length_b   1.000
_cell.length_c   1.000
_cell.angle_alpha   90.00
_cell.angle_beta   90.00
_cell.angle_gamma   90.00
#
_symmetry.space_group_name_H-M   'P 1'
#
loop_
_entity.id
_entity.type
_entity.pdbx_description
1 polymer ?
#
loop_
_entity_poly.entity_id
_entity_poly.type
_entity_poly.pdbx_seq_one_letter_code
_entity_poly.pdbx_strand_id
1 'polypeptide(L)'
;MEGGVSDPDPFEDSGSDWEEDNIEEESMKGSDDSNDEFYLDENVPINEQETTTSAEKRNDDGHVNSDDPVHQPQLEPCKTNHFLVKPNILSLKGKNGQRWTSTKPSRTKRTASRNLIHFVAGPKGEAKEYVTLEEYFLHFFSDPILDIILLHTNEEIVRQRQNYTGNNNVSPTTKEELQALFAILILSAAKKGIHLSARHMFDMTISGSFYRACMSCDRFMFLLNCLRFDLRETRQERKINDPFTHIRELWDIFIETCRSSYTPSSYLTIDEQLLGFRGRCPFRMYIPNKPSKYGIKIVMLCDN
;
A
#
# COMPACT_ATOMS: atom_id res chain seq x y z
N MET A 1 18.01 -2.08 -49.52
CA MET A 1 18.52 -1.36 -48.35
C MET A 1 17.74 -0.07 -48.25
N GLU A 2 16.58 -0.12 -47.61
CA GLU A 2 15.81 1.07 -47.28
C GLU A 2 15.82 1.16 -45.75
N GLY A 3 16.63 2.11 -45.25
CA GLY A 3 16.72 2.40 -43.84
C GLY A 3 15.54 3.25 -43.43
N GLY A 4 14.61 2.65 -42.68
CA GLY A 4 13.55 3.39 -41.99
C GLY A 4 14.16 4.25 -40.90
N VAL A 5 14.05 5.57 -41.05
CA VAL A 5 14.34 6.54 -40.01
C VAL A 5 13.25 6.37 -38.94
N SER A 6 13.64 5.95 -37.75
CA SER A 6 12.78 5.95 -36.57
C SER A 6 12.53 7.40 -36.15
N ASP A 7 11.26 7.83 -36.18
CA ASP A 7 10.84 9.10 -35.59
C ASP A 7 11.17 9.09 -34.08
N PRO A 8 11.73 10.18 -33.53
CA PRO A 8 11.99 10.28 -32.11
C PRO A 8 10.67 10.33 -31.33
N ASP A 9 10.62 9.59 -30.23
CA ASP A 9 9.49 9.54 -29.30
C ASP A 9 9.28 10.93 -28.67
N PRO A 10 8.13 11.60 -28.85
CA PRO A 10 7.88 12.92 -28.25
C PRO A 10 7.74 12.87 -26.72
N PHE A 11 7.91 11.70 -26.10
CA PHE A 11 7.90 11.47 -24.67
C PHE A 11 9.27 11.05 -24.10
N GLU A 12 10.37 11.23 -24.86
CA GLU A 12 11.70 11.26 -24.24
C GLU A 12 11.73 12.35 -23.17
N ASP A 13 11.97 11.88 -21.93
CA ASP A 13 12.19 12.58 -20.68
C ASP A 13 12.39 14.11 -20.80
N SER A 14 11.27 14.84 -20.82
CA SER A 14 11.30 16.27 -20.48
C SER A 14 11.43 16.32 -18.97
N GLY A 15 12.69 16.42 -18.54
CA GLY A 15 13.13 16.46 -17.16
C GLY A 15 12.12 17.14 -16.25
N SER A 16 11.44 16.31 -15.47
CA SER A 16 10.63 16.79 -14.36
C SER A 16 11.52 17.59 -13.41
N ASP A 17 11.10 18.81 -13.15
CA ASP A 17 11.67 19.88 -12.32
C ASP A 17 11.90 19.46 -10.84
N TRP A 18 12.69 18.40 -10.64
CA TRP A 18 13.05 17.81 -9.33
C TRP A 18 14.48 18.17 -8.89
N GLU A 19 15.12 19.15 -9.52
CA GLU A 19 16.40 19.76 -9.10
C GLU A 19 16.19 21.26 -9.31
N GLU A 20 16.38 22.14 -8.34
CA GLU A 20 17.59 22.38 -7.56
C GLU A 20 17.19 22.82 -6.14
N ASP A 21 17.79 22.21 -5.11
CA ASP A 21 18.08 22.83 -3.79
C ASP A 21 18.54 21.72 -2.83
N ASN A 22 19.83 21.42 -2.89
CA ASN A 22 20.71 21.06 -1.76
C ASN A 22 22.06 20.61 -2.33
N ILE A 23 22.92 21.58 -2.62
CA ILE A 23 24.36 21.34 -2.75
C ILE A 23 24.92 21.27 -1.33
N GLU A 24 25.11 20.07 -0.82
CA GLU A 24 26.22 19.78 0.08
C GLU A 24 26.95 18.54 -0.47
N GLU A 25 28.12 18.80 -1.05
CA GLU A 25 29.08 17.79 -1.47
C GLU A 25 29.58 17.03 -0.24
N GLU A 26 29.23 15.76 -0.08
CA GLU A 26 30.09 14.82 0.62
C GLU A 26 30.60 13.77 -0.38
N SER A 27 31.89 13.89 -0.66
CA SER A 27 32.64 12.94 -1.47
C SER A 27 32.74 11.59 -0.77
N MET A 28 32.18 10.54 -1.37
CA MET A 28 32.61 9.17 -1.10
C MET A 28 32.94 8.47 -2.41
N LYS A 29 34.23 8.17 -2.57
CA LYS A 29 34.84 7.46 -3.69
C LYS A 29 34.33 6.00 -3.74
N GLY A 30 33.73 5.66 -4.88
CA GLY A 30 34.04 4.49 -5.70
C GLY A 30 33.64 3.10 -5.18
N SER A 31 32.69 2.48 -5.89
CA SER A 31 32.99 1.29 -6.72
C SER A 31 31.85 1.09 -7.72
N ASP A 32 32.19 1.25 -8.98
CA ASP A 32 31.41 0.89 -10.17
C ASP A 32 31.24 -0.64 -10.19
N ASP A 33 29.99 -1.11 -10.23
CA ASP A 33 29.69 -2.47 -10.67
C ASP A 33 28.35 -2.46 -11.40
N SER A 34 28.44 -2.03 -12.65
CA SER A 34 27.40 -2.13 -13.66
C SER A 34 27.52 -3.52 -14.29
N ASN A 35 26.82 -4.52 -13.76
CA ASN A 35 26.39 -5.74 -14.46
C ASN A 35 25.68 -6.69 -13.48
N ASP A 36 24.39 -6.92 -13.65
CA ASP A 36 23.78 -8.18 -13.21
C ASP A 36 22.87 -8.69 -14.32
N GLU A 37 23.52 -9.48 -15.17
CA GLU A 37 22.96 -10.35 -16.17
C GLU A 37 22.18 -11.47 -15.47
N PHE A 38 20.98 -11.76 -15.96
CA PHE A 38 20.08 -12.78 -15.41
C PHE A 38 20.68 -14.18 -15.64
N TYR A 39 21.41 -14.73 -14.67
CA TYR A 39 21.84 -16.14 -14.72
C TYR A 39 20.70 -17.05 -14.24
N LEU A 40 20.14 -17.79 -15.20
CA LEU A 40 19.44 -19.05 -14.94
C LEU A 40 20.50 -20.08 -14.56
N ASP A 41 20.59 -20.44 -13.27
CA ASP A 41 21.41 -21.55 -12.83
C ASP A 41 20.63 -22.87 -13.00
N GLU A 42 20.75 -23.48 -14.18
CA GLU A 42 20.56 -24.91 -14.35
C GLU A 42 21.79 -25.61 -13.76
N ASN A 43 21.69 -26.10 -12.52
CA ASN A 43 22.27 -27.36 -12.00
C ASN A 43 22.41 -27.32 -10.46
N VAL A 44 21.34 -27.67 -9.73
CA VAL A 44 21.46 -28.11 -8.34
C VAL A 44 20.82 -29.51 -8.20
N PRO A 45 21.47 -30.49 -7.55
CA PRO A 45 21.02 -31.88 -7.56
C PRO A 45 19.71 -32.07 -6.80
N ILE A 46 18.80 -32.84 -7.40
CA ILE A 46 17.56 -33.33 -6.82
C ILE A 46 17.91 -34.24 -5.64
N ASN A 47 17.45 -33.88 -4.43
CA ASN A 47 17.27 -34.84 -3.34
C ASN A 47 15.78 -34.94 -3.05
N GLU A 48 15.18 -36.05 -3.49
CA GLU A 48 13.78 -36.40 -3.30
C GLU A 48 13.53 -36.73 -1.82
N GLN A 49 12.70 -35.94 -1.15
CA GLN A 49 11.77 -36.47 -0.14
C GLN A 49 10.44 -35.73 -0.27
N GLU A 50 9.55 -36.32 -1.05
CA GLU A 50 8.15 -35.94 -1.18
C GLU A 50 7.42 -36.17 0.15
N THR A 51 6.60 -35.21 0.57
CA THR A 51 5.37 -35.54 1.30
C THR A 51 4.25 -34.65 0.78
N THR A 52 3.45 -35.26 -0.07
CA THR A 52 2.26 -34.75 -0.73
C THR A 52 1.16 -34.53 0.30
N THR A 53 0.60 -33.32 0.36
CA THR A 53 -0.67 -33.06 1.05
C THR A 53 -1.82 -33.31 0.08
N SER A 54 -2.45 -34.46 0.20
CA SER A 54 -3.66 -34.86 -0.53
C SER A 54 -4.90 -34.16 -0.01
N ALA A 55 -5.68 -33.62 -0.94
CA ALA A 55 -7.03 -33.12 -0.75
C ALA A 55 -8.00 -34.26 -0.39
N GLU A 56 -8.79 -34.09 0.66
CA GLU A 56 -9.85 -35.04 1.01
C GLU A 56 -11.21 -34.60 0.44
N LYS A 57 -11.76 -35.49 -0.40
CA LYS A 57 -13.14 -35.49 -0.88
C LYS A 57 -14.08 -35.94 0.23
N ARG A 58 -15.26 -35.33 0.26
CA ARG A 58 -16.46 -35.84 0.96
C ARG A 58 -16.93 -37.15 0.32
N ASN A 59 -17.36 -38.10 1.14
CA ASN A 59 -18.50 -39.00 0.88
C ASN A 59 -18.96 -39.69 2.18
N ASP A 60 -20.20 -40.15 2.11
CA ASP A 60 -21.20 -40.36 3.16
C ASP A 60 -21.29 -41.81 3.68
N ASP A 61 -21.97 -41.93 4.83
CA ASP A 61 -22.68 -43.07 5.45
C ASP A 61 -21.98 -44.35 5.97
N GLY A 62 -22.28 -44.67 7.24
CA GLY A 62 -22.16 -46.02 7.82
C GLY A 62 -22.01 -46.10 9.36
N HIS A 63 -23.13 -46.24 10.10
CA HIS A 63 -23.19 -46.53 11.54
C HIS A 63 -22.61 -47.90 11.91
N VAL A 64 -21.71 -47.98 12.92
CA VAL A 64 -21.61 -49.09 13.91
C VAL A 64 -21.06 -48.54 15.25
N ASN A 65 -21.77 -48.81 16.35
CA ASN A 65 -21.35 -48.57 17.74
C ASN A 65 -20.41 -49.68 18.25
N SER A 66 -19.36 -49.32 18.99
CA SER A 66 -18.86 -50.10 20.13
C SER A 66 -17.88 -49.28 20.97
N ASP A 67 -18.17 -49.21 22.26
CA ASP A 67 -17.42 -48.56 23.33
C ASP A 67 -15.99 -49.08 23.48
N ASP A 68 -14.99 -48.19 23.43
CA ASP A 68 -13.66 -48.39 24.03
C ASP A 68 -13.02 -47.02 24.37
N PRO A 69 -12.39 -46.85 25.55
CA PRO A 69 -11.79 -45.59 25.96
C PRO A 69 -10.45 -45.36 25.26
N VAL A 70 -10.43 -44.44 24.28
CA VAL A 70 -9.21 -44.03 23.58
C VAL A 70 -8.31 -43.22 24.52
N HIS A 71 -7.14 -43.77 24.82
CA HIS A 71 -6.05 -43.13 25.55
C HIS A 71 -5.52 -41.95 24.71
N GLN A 72 -5.72 -40.70 25.15
CA GLN A 72 -5.09 -39.53 24.53
C GLN A 72 -3.57 -39.56 24.78
N PRO A 73 -2.73 -39.47 23.73
CA PRO A 73 -1.30 -39.24 23.93
C PRO A 73 -1.10 -37.82 24.45
N GLN A 74 -0.39 -37.68 25.57
CA GLN A 74 0.09 -36.39 26.05
C GLN A 74 1.07 -35.81 25.01
N LEU A 75 0.62 -34.80 24.27
CA LEU A 75 1.52 -33.96 23.47
C LEU A 75 2.42 -33.18 24.43
N GLU A 76 3.72 -33.47 24.40
CA GLU A 76 4.70 -32.63 25.06
C GLU A 76 4.69 -31.22 24.45
N PRO A 77 4.71 -30.15 25.25
CA PRO A 77 4.75 -28.80 24.72
C PRO A 77 6.09 -28.57 24.02
N CYS A 78 6.01 -28.26 22.72
CA CYS A 78 7.14 -27.78 21.93
C CYS A 78 7.73 -26.54 22.62
N LYS A 79 8.97 -26.65 23.11
CA LYS A 79 9.71 -25.56 23.75
C LYS A 79 10.21 -24.59 22.68
N THR A 80 9.31 -23.83 22.05
CA THR A 80 9.72 -22.62 21.35
C THR A 80 10.01 -21.55 22.39
N ASN A 81 11.30 -21.27 22.61
CA ASN A 81 11.76 -20.11 23.37
C ASN A 81 11.36 -18.83 22.62
N HIS A 82 10.10 -18.42 22.74
CA HIS A 82 9.70 -17.07 22.39
C HIS A 82 10.38 -16.13 23.37
N PHE A 83 11.46 -15.48 22.94
CA PHE A 83 12.08 -14.39 23.69
C PHE A 83 11.05 -13.26 23.80
N LEU A 84 10.24 -13.29 24.87
CA LEU A 84 9.44 -12.14 25.27
C LEU A 84 10.42 -11.02 25.62
N VAL A 85 10.60 -10.08 24.68
CA VAL A 85 11.33 -8.85 24.93
C VAL A 85 10.56 -8.09 26.01
N LYS A 86 11.07 -8.14 27.25
CA LYS A 86 10.52 -7.35 28.35
C LYS A 86 11.06 -5.93 28.21
N PRO A 87 10.21 -4.92 27.98
CA PRO A 87 10.69 -3.54 27.94
C PRO A 87 11.23 -3.14 29.30
N ASN A 88 12.30 -2.32 29.30
CA ASN A 88 12.88 -1.75 30.53
C ASN A 88 11.87 -0.89 31.31
N ILE A 89 10.82 -0.40 30.63
CA ILE A 89 9.73 0.35 31.22
C ILE A 89 8.49 -0.55 31.30
N LEU A 90 8.20 -1.02 32.51
CA LEU A 90 7.09 -1.96 32.78
C LEU A 90 5.71 -1.30 32.77
N SER A 91 5.64 0.02 32.81
CA SER A 91 4.39 0.75 32.67
C SER A 91 4.55 2.07 31.94
N LEU A 92 3.69 2.33 30.95
CA LEU A 92 3.62 3.57 30.20
C LEU A 92 2.31 4.29 30.53
N LYS A 93 2.33 5.61 30.63
CA LYS A 93 1.12 6.42 30.80
C LYS A 93 0.84 7.16 29.50
N GLY A 94 -0.29 6.85 28.86
CA GLY A 94 -0.74 7.56 27.67
C GLY A 94 -1.15 8.99 27.98
N LYS A 95 -1.20 9.86 26.96
CA LYS A 95 -1.66 11.26 27.07
C LYS A 95 -3.10 11.35 27.59
N ASN A 96 -3.92 10.33 27.35
CA ASN A 96 -5.28 10.16 27.87
C ASN A 96 -5.34 9.71 29.34
N GLY A 97 -4.20 9.61 30.03
CA GLY A 97 -4.11 9.17 31.43
C GLY A 97 -4.14 7.66 31.65
N GLN A 98 -4.39 6.85 30.61
CA GLN A 98 -4.41 5.39 30.73
C GLN A 98 -3.01 4.83 30.97
N ARG A 99 -2.92 3.83 31.86
CA ARG A 99 -1.66 3.14 32.16
C ARG A 99 -1.62 1.79 31.43
N TRP A 100 -0.63 1.63 30.58
CA TRP A 100 -0.27 0.38 29.91
C TRP A 100 0.79 -0.32 30.76
N THR A 101 0.74 -1.64 30.86
CA THR A 101 1.75 -2.42 31.58
C THR A 101 2.09 -3.70 30.84
N SER A 102 3.37 -4.05 30.82
CA SER A 102 3.86 -5.31 30.24
C SER A 102 3.66 -6.50 31.17
N THR A 103 3.26 -6.27 32.43
CA THR A 103 2.91 -7.32 33.37
C THR A 103 1.40 -7.47 33.45
N LYS A 104 0.90 -8.67 33.15
CA LYS A 104 -0.50 -9.00 33.37
C LYS A 104 -0.85 -8.78 34.85
N PRO A 105 -1.89 -8.00 35.18
CA PRO A 105 -2.28 -7.79 36.57
C PRO A 105 -2.71 -9.13 37.21
N SER A 106 -2.32 -9.32 38.47
CA SER A 106 -2.77 -10.47 39.28
C SER A 106 -4.29 -10.45 39.42
N ARG A 107 -4.97 -11.49 38.92
CA ARG A 107 -6.43 -11.64 39.08
C ARG A 107 -6.71 -12.25 40.44
N THR A 108 -6.88 -11.42 41.46
CA THR A 108 -7.38 -11.85 42.78
C THR A 108 -8.91 -11.94 42.84
N LYS A 109 -9.64 -11.36 41.88
CA LYS A 109 -11.10 -11.38 41.81
C LYS A 109 -11.59 -11.52 40.36
N ARG A 110 -12.82 -12.05 40.20
CA ARG A 110 -13.55 -12.06 38.92
C ARG A 110 -13.69 -10.61 38.41
N THR A 111 -13.48 -10.40 37.11
CA THR A 111 -13.71 -9.10 36.48
C THR A 111 -15.15 -8.66 36.75
N ALA A 112 -15.35 -7.49 37.35
CA ALA A 112 -16.68 -6.96 37.61
C ALA A 112 -17.44 -6.82 36.28
N SER A 113 -18.76 -7.07 36.28
CA SER A 113 -19.59 -6.98 35.07
C SER A 113 -19.46 -5.63 34.36
N ARG A 114 -19.42 -4.53 35.12
CA ARG A 114 -19.17 -3.16 34.62
C ARG A 114 -17.84 -2.98 33.87
N ASN A 115 -16.88 -3.89 34.05
CA ASN A 115 -15.58 -3.88 33.37
C ASN A 115 -15.51 -4.90 32.24
N LEU A 116 -16.58 -5.65 31.97
CA LEU A 116 -16.71 -6.47 30.78
C LEU A 116 -17.18 -5.55 29.64
N ILE A 117 -16.24 -5.06 28.84
CA ILE A 117 -16.60 -4.28 27.67
C ILE A 117 -16.89 -5.25 26.53
N HIS A 118 -18.13 -5.23 26.06
CA HIS A 118 -18.55 -5.97 24.88
C HIS A 118 -18.51 -5.01 23.69
N PHE A 119 -17.39 -4.96 22.97
CA PHE A 119 -17.34 -4.34 21.65
C PHE A 119 -17.68 -5.40 20.60
N VAL A 120 -18.66 -5.13 19.75
CA VAL A 120 -18.89 -5.92 18.54
C VAL A 120 -17.98 -5.33 17.47
N ALA A 121 -17.00 -6.12 17.03
CA ALA A 121 -16.13 -5.73 15.93
C ALA A 121 -16.95 -5.57 14.66
N GLY A 122 -16.63 -4.57 13.85
CA GLY A 122 -17.36 -4.32 12.61
C GLY A 122 -17.43 -2.85 12.20
N PRO A 123 -18.10 -2.59 11.07
CA PRO A 123 -18.32 -1.24 10.56
C PRO A 123 -18.99 -0.34 11.60
N LYS A 124 -18.65 0.95 11.57
CA LYS A 124 -19.09 1.98 12.49
C LYS A 124 -19.53 3.22 11.72
N GLY A 125 -20.49 3.95 12.27
CA GLY A 125 -21.00 5.18 11.65
C GLY A 125 -21.69 4.89 10.32
N GLU A 126 -21.45 5.75 9.34
CA GLU A 126 -22.01 5.66 7.99
C GLU A 126 -21.60 4.38 7.26
N ALA A 127 -20.44 3.82 7.59
CA ALA A 127 -19.95 2.57 7.00
C ALA A 127 -20.85 1.34 7.25
N LYS A 128 -21.84 1.44 8.15
CA LYS A 128 -22.85 0.39 8.38
C LYS A 128 -23.94 0.36 7.32
N GLU A 129 -24.19 1.50 6.66
CA GLU A 129 -25.33 1.68 5.77
C GLU A 129 -24.96 1.41 4.30
N TYR A 130 -23.67 1.32 3.97
CA TYR A 130 -23.23 1.04 2.60
C TYR A 130 -23.51 -0.41 2.19
N VAL A 131 -23.95 -0.56 0.95
CA VAL A 131 -24.37 -1.86 0.39
C VAL A 131 -23.50 -2.25 -0.81
N THR A 132 -22.99 -1.27 -1.55
CA THR A 132 -22.19 -1.48 -2.76
C THR A 132 -20.69 -1.33 -2.49
N LEU A 133 -19.88 -2.05 -3.28
CA LEU A 133 -18.42 -1.93 -3.21
C LEU A 133 -17.92 -0.51 -3.53
N GLU A 134 -18.62 0.18 -4.43
CA GLU A 134 -18.32 1.56 -4.80
C GLU A 134 -18.52 2.51 -3.63
N GLU A 135 -19.63 2.40 -2.88
CA GLU A 135 -19.86 3.18 -1.66
C GLU A 135 -18.76 2.94 -0.63
N TYR A 136 -18.39 1.67 -0.39
CA TYR A 136 -17.28 1.37 0.52
C TYR A 136 -15.96 1.97 0.06
N PHE A 137 -15.66 1.93 -1.24
CA PHE A 137 -14.43 2.49 -1.78
C PHE A 137 -14.40 4.02 -1.67
N LEU A 138 -15.47 4.67 -2.12
CA LEU A 138 -15.63 6.13 -2.09
C LEU A 138 -15.76 6.67 -0.67
N HIS A 139 -16.11 5.84 0.31
CA HIS A 139 -16.01 6.24 1.71
C HIS A 139 -14.57 6.56 2.12
N PHE A 140 -13.60 5.73 1.70
CA PHE A 140 -12.17 5.96 1.98
C PHE A 140 -11.52 6.96 1.03
N PHE A 141 -11.97 7.01 -0.23
CA PHE A 141 -11.64 8.04 -1.21
C PHE A 141 -12.78 9.04 -1.33
N SER A 142 -13.06 9.71 -0.21
CA SER A 142 -14.19 10.60 -0.03
C SER A 142 -14.13 11.84 -0.92
N ASP A 143 -15.28 12.49 -1.11
CA ASP A 143 -15.36 13.74 -1.87
C ASP A 143 -14.32 14.79 -1.44
N PRO A 144 -14.07 15.03 -0.14
CA PRO A 144 -12.98 15.92 0.28
C PRO A 144 -11.60 15.54 -0.28
N ILE A 145 -11.26 14.24 -0.27
CA ILE A 145 -10.00 13.77 -0.86
C ILE A 145 -10.00 14.00 -2.37
N LEU A 146 -11.07 13.61 -3.06
CA LEU A 146 -11.18 13.76 -4.51
C LEU A 146 -11.14 15.23 -4.94
N ASP A 147 -11.77 16.13 -4.18
CA ASP A 147 -11.81 17.56 -4.46
C ASP A 147 -10.43 18.21 -4.33
N ILE A 148 -9.65 17.83 -3.31
CA ILE A 148 -8.25 18.29 -3.15
C ILE A 148 -7.39 17.82 -4.33
N ILE A 149 -7.51 16.54 -4.71
CA ILE A 149 -6.76 15.97 -5.85
C ILE A 149 -7.15 16.69 -7.13
N LEU A 150 -8.45 16.85 -7.38
CA LEU A 150 -8.99 17.48 -8.58
C LEU A 150 -8.50 18.92 -8.71
N LEU A 151 -8.58 19.69 -7.63
CA LEU A 151 -8.16 21.09 -7.61
C LEU A 151 -6.67 21.22 -7.98
N HIS A 152 -5.79 20.56 -7.24
CA HIS A 152 -4.35 20.74 -7.44
C HIS A 152 -3.83 20.07 -8.70
N THR A 153 -4.47 18.98 -9.15
CA THR A 153 -4.16 18.38 -10.45
C THR A 153 -4.54 19.32 -11.59
N ASN A 154 -5.68 20.00 -11.52
CA ASN A 154 -6.06 20.99 -12.54
C ASN A 154 -5.15 22.22 -12.55
N GLU A 155 -4.72 22.70 -11.39
CA GLU A 155 -3.69 23.75 -11.31
C GLU A 155 -2.39 23.31 -12.00
N GLU A 156 -1.97 22.06 -11.82
CA GLU A 156 -0.78 21.52 -12.46
C GLU A 156 -0.95 21.35 -13.98
N ILE A 157 -2.12 20.89 -14.44
CA ILE A 157 -2.45 20.81 -15.87
C ILE A 157 -2.29 22.18 -16.53
N VAL A 158 -2.77 23.25 -15.88
CA VAL A 158 -2.64 24.62 -16.41
C VAL A 158 -1.18 25.03 -16.57
N ARG A 159 -0.30 24.65 -15.63
CA ARG A 159 1.14 24.92 -15.70
C ARG A 159 1.82 24.12 -16.81
N GLN A 160 1.55 22.81 -16.86
CA GLN A 160 2.16 21.87 -17.80
C GLN A 160 1.72 22.10 -19.25
N ARG A 161 0.50 22.64 -19.47
CA ARG A 161 -0.10 22.82 -20.81
C ARG A 161 0.81 23.54 -21.80
N GLN A 162 1.67 24.45 -21.33
CA GLN A 162 2.61 25.20 -22.15
C GLN A 162 3.65 24.31 -22.85
N ASN A 163 3.98 23.17 -22.24
CA ASN A 163 4.96 22.20 -22.75
C ASN A 163 4.38 21.27 -23.83
N TYR A 164 3.07 21.32 -24.07
CA TYR A 164 2.35 20.38 -24.94
C TYR A 164 1.63 21.11 -26.09
N THR A 165 2.32 22.03 -26.76
CA THR A 165 1.77 22.79 -27.90
C THR A 165 1.24 21.87 -28.99
N GLY A 166 -0.03 22.02 -29.36
CA GLY A 166 -0.68 21.22 -30.41
C GLY A 166 -1.30 19.91 -29.94
N ASN A 167 -1.19 19.55 -28.65
CA ASN A 167 -1.86 18.38 -28.09
C ASN A 167 -3.25 18.75 -27.56
N ASN A 168 -4.29 18.01 -27.97
CA ASN A 168 -5.66 18.21 -27.50
C ASN A 168 -5.94 17.54 -26.13
N ASN A 169 -5.05 16.65 -25.65
CA ASN A 169 -5.25 15.85 -24.44
C ASN A 169 -4.81 16.55 -23.13
N VAL A 170 -4.74 17.88 -23.13
CA VAL A 170 -4.25 18.71 -22.01
C VAL A 170 -5.34 19.60 -21.41
N SER A 171 -6.61 19.22 -21.61
CA SER A 171 -7.74 19.87 -20.95
C SER A 171 -7.72 19.62 -19.44
N PRO A 172 -8.33 20.52 -18.64
CA PRO A 172 -8.65 20.23 -17.25
C PRO A 172 -9.38 18.88 -17.11
N THR A 173 -9.09 18.19 -16.02
CA THR A 173 -9.74 16.92 -15.65
C THR A 173 -11.00 17.18 -14.81
N THR A 174 -11.89 16.19 -14.76
CA THR A 174 -13.10 16.21 -13.94
C THR A 174 -13.03 15.13 -12.86
N LYS A 175 -13.97 15.16 -11.89
CA LYS A 175 -14.04 14.14 -10.84
C LYS A 175 -14.27 12.74 -11.44
N GLU A 176 -15.09 12.65 -12.48
CA GLU A 176 -15.38 11.39 -13.19
C GLU A 176 -14.14 10.85 -13.90
N GLU A 177 -13.36 11.71 -14.55
CA GLU A 177 -12.11 11.30 -15.21
C GLU A 177 -11.03 10.88 -14.19
N LEU A 178 -10.99 11.55 -13.04
CA LEU A 178 -10.11 11.17 -11.93
C LEU A 178 -10.49 9.80 -11.34
N GLN A 179 -11.78 9.55 -11.13
CA GLN A 179 -12.27 8.23 -10.70
C GLN A 179 -11.97 7.14 -11.75
N ALA A 180 -12.12 7.46 -13.03
CA ALA A 180 -11.74 6.59 -14.13
C ALA A 180 -10.23 6.26 -14.13
N LEU A 181 -9.36 7.24 -13.84
CA LEU A 181 -7.93 7.02 -13.65
C LEU A 181 -7.66 6.03 -12.51
N PHE A 182 -8.32 6.18 -11.36
CA PHE A 182 -8.17 5.26 -10.23
C PHE A 182 -8.71 3.86 -10.55
N ALA A 183 -9.82 3.76 -11.27
CA ALA A 183 -10.36 2.49 -11.73
C ALA A 183 -9.34 1.73 -12.62
N ILE A 184 -8.62 2.44 -13.50
CA ILE A 184 -7.53 1.85 -14.30
C ILE A 184 -6.40 1.32 -13.42
N LEU A 185 -5.99 2.06 -12.38
CA LEU A 185 -4.94 1.62 -11.45
C LEU A 185 -5.35 0.38 -10.66
N ILE A 186 -6.60 0.33 -10.18
CA ILE A 186 -7.17 -0.81 -9.48
C ILE A 186 -7.26 -2.03 -10.41
N LEU A 187 -7.72 -1.83 -11.65
CA LEU A 187 -7.81 -2.89 -12.64
C LEU A 187 -6.44 -3.46 -13.00
N SER A 188 -5.42 -2.61 -13.13
CA SER A 188 -4.04 -3.03 -13.37
C SER A 188 -3.51 -3.90 -12.22
N ALA A 189 -3.78 -3.50 -10.97
CA ALA A 189 -3.45 -4.30 -9.81
C ALA A 189 -4.17 -5.66 -9.82
N ALA A 190 -5.48 -5.68 -10.09
CA ALA A 190 -6.27 -6.90 -10.15
C ALA A 190 -5.79 -7.87 -11.25
N LYS A 191 -5.32 -7.34 -12.38
CA LYS A 191 -4.73 -8.11 -13.49
C LYS A 191 -3.25 -8.47 -13.28
N LYS A 192 -2.65 -8.10 -12.14
CA LYS A 192 -1.22 -8.26 -11.87
C LYS A 192 -0.32 -7.58 -12.92
N GLY A 193 -0.82 -6.53 -13.56
CA GLY A 193 -0.17 -5.78 -14.64
C GLY A 193 0.66 -4.59 -14.17
N ILE A 194 0.94 -4.46 -12.87
CA ILE A 194 1.56 -3.26 -12.27
C ILE A 194 2.97 -2.93 -12.79
N HIS A 195 3.65 -3.90 -13.40
CA HIS A 195 4.98 -3.73 -14.00
C HIS A 195 4.96 -3.63 -15.52
N LEU A 196 3.77 -3.68 -16.15
CA LEU A 196 3.63 -3.42 -17.57
C LEU A 196 3.80 -1.93 -17.84
N SER A 197 4.45 -1.61 -18.96
CA SER A 197 4.47 -0.24 -19.46
C SER A 197 3.04 0.21 -19.81
N ALA A 198 2.78 1.51 -19.73
CA ALA A 198 1.48 2.06 -20.14
C ALA A 198 1.14 1.63 -21.58
N ARG A 199 2.10 1.63 -22.51
CA ARG A 199 1.90 1.17 -23.89
C ARG A 199 1.38 -0.27 -23.97
N HIS A 200 1.95 -1.21 -23.22
CA HIS A 200 1.45 -2.59 -23.17
C HIS A 200 0.11 -2.72 -22.44
N MET A 201 -0.12 -1.89 -21.42
CA MET A 201 -1.41 -1.86 -20.73
C MET A 201 -2.53 -1.39 -21.66
N PHE A 202 -2.29 -0.40 -22.52
CA PHE A 202 -3.27 0.13 -23.47
C PHE A 202 -3.26 -0.55 -24.85
N ASP A 203 -2.41 -1.55 -25.06
CA ASP A 203 -2.40 -2.37 -26.27
C ASP A 203 -3.59 -3.34 -26.25
N MET A 204 -4.46 -3.23 -27.26
CA MET A 204 -5.69 -4.02 -27.35
C MET A 204 -5.45 -5.51 -27.63
N THR A 205 -4.31 -5.86 -28.23
CA THR A 205 -3.92 -7.24 -28.52
C THR A 205 -3.37 -7.95 -27.29
N ILE A 206 -2.68 -7.21 -26.42
CA ILE A 206 -2.06 -7.74 -25.20
C ILE A 206 -3.05 -7.73 -24.03
N SER A 207 -3.70 -6.58 -23.79
CA SER A 207 -4.44 -6.30 -22.55
C SER A 207 -5.96 -6.22 -22.74
N GLY A 208 -6.41 -6.36 -23.98
CA GLY A 208 -7.80 -6.17 -24.39
C GLY A 208 -8.22 -4.70 -24.44
N SER A 209 -9.51 -4.45 -24.66
CA SER A 209 -10.04 -3.09 -24.84
C SER A 209 -10.33 -2.33 -23.53
N PHE A 210 -10.26 -2.98 -22.37
CA PHE A 210 -10.73 -2.42 -21.09
C PHE A 210 -10.12 -1.06 -20.74
N TYR A 211 -8.80 -0.93 -20.83
CA TYR A 211 -8.11 0.33 -20.49
C TYR A 211 -8.41 1.43 -21.51
N ARG A 212 -8.39 1.07 -22.80
CA ARG A 212 -8.64 2.00 -23.91
C ARG A 212 -10.09 2.44 -24.03
N ALA A 213 -11.03 1.63 -23.52
CA ALA A 213 -12.44 2.00 -23.39
C ALA A 213 -12.67 3.08 -22.32
N CYS A 214 -11.72 3.26 -21.39
CA CYS A 214 -11.82 4.20 -20.29
C CYS A 214 -11.19 5.55 -20.64
N MET A 215 -9.94 5.56 -21.12
CA MET A 215 -9.27 6.77 -21.65
C MET A 215 -8.16 6.39 -22.64
N SER A 216 -7.55 7.37 -23.31
CA SER A 216 -6.38 7.12 -24.16
C SER A 216 -5.11 6.90 -23.33
N CYS A 217 -4.14 6.16 -23.89
CA CYS A 217 -2.83 5.96 -23.25
C CYS A 217 -2.14 7.30 -22.95
N ASP A 218 -2.15 8.22 -23.92
CA ASP A 218 -1.52 9.54 -23.78
C ASP A 218 -2.19 10.36 -22.67
N ARG A 219 -3.52 10.31 -22.56
CA ARG A 219 -4.24 11.00 -21.49
C ARG A 219 -3.93 10.39 -20.13
N PHE A 220 -3.89 9.07 -20.03
CA PHE A 220 -3.50 8.36 -18.81
C PHE A 220 -2.11 8.78 -18.32
N MET A 221 -1.10 8.75 -19.21
CA MET A 221 0.26 9.17 -18.87
C MET A 221 0.33 10.65 -18.49
N PHE A 222 -0.36 11.52 -19.23
CA PHE A 222 -0.41 12.95 -18.92
C PHE A 222 -1.03 13.23 -17.55
N LEU A 223 -2.14 12.57 -17.21
CA LEU A 223 -2.78 12.72 -15.90
C LEU A 223 -1.90 12.20 -14.76
N LEU A 224 -1.21 11.06 -14.94
CA LEU A 224 -0.26 10.57 -13.94
C LEU A 224 0.88 11.58 -13.67
N ASN A 225 1.38 12.25 -14.71
CA ASN A 225 2.41 13.28 -14.57
C ASN A 225 1.90 14.55 -13.86
N CYS A 226 0.63 14.90 -14.08
CA CYS A 226 0.00 16.08 -13.49
C CYS A 226 -0.62 15.86 -12.10
N LEU A 227 -0.71 14.62 -11.61
CA LEU A 227 -1.40 14.30 -10.36
C LEU A 227 -0.75 15.03 -9.17
N ARG A 228 -1.53 15.83 -8.44
CA ARG A 228 -1.07 16.57 -7.25
C ARG A 228 -2.06 16.43 -6.09
N PHE A 229 -1.54 16.62 -4.88
CA PHE A 229 -2.24 16.34 -3.63
C PHE A 229 -2.15 17.49 -2.61
N ASP A 230 -1.53 18.61 -2.98
CA ASP A 230 -1.35 19.76 -2.11
C ASP A 230 -1.15 21.06 -2.89
N LEU A 231 -1.32 22.18 -2.19
CA LEU A 231 -1.06 23.52 -2.70
C LEU A 231 0.46 23.78 -2.79
N ARG A 232 0.97 23.96 -4.02
CA ARG A 232 2.40 24.15 -4.29
C ARG A 232 2.95 25.43 -3.67
N GLU A 233 2.15 26.49 -3.64
CA GLU A 233 2.53 27.86 -3.29
C GLU A 233 2.98 27.98 -1.83
N THR A 234 2.37 27.21 -0.92
CA THR A 234 2.73 27.21 0.52
C THR A 234 3.63 26.04 0.91
N ARG A 235 3.96 25.16 -0.04
CA ARG A 235 4.62 23.88 0.23
C ARG A 235 6.00 24.06 0.83
N GLN A 236 6.79 25.02 0.33
CA GLN A 236 8.18 25.18 0.74
C GLN A 236 8.28 25.57 2.23
N GLU A 237 7.39 26.44 2.69
CA GLU A 237 7.31 26.83 4.11
C GLU A 237 6.88 25.66 5.00
N ARG A 238 5.88 24.87 4.56
CA ARG A 238 5.39 23.70 5.30
C ARG A 238 6.44 22.58 5.39
N LYS A 239 7.20 22.35 4.31
CA LYS A 239 8.24 21.31 4.19
C LYS A 239 9.32 21.42 5.27
N ILE A 240 9.60 22.65 5.76
CA ILE A 240 10.56 22.90 6.84
C ILE A 240 10.18 22.12 8.11
N ASN A 241 8.88 22.06 8.42
CA ASN A 241 8.37 21.43 9.64
C ASN A 241 7.81 20.03 9.39
N ASP A 242 7.32 19.74 8.19
CA ASP A 242 6.75 18.46 7.81
C ASP A 242 7.26 17.99 6.43
N PRO A 243 8.26 17.09 6.39
CA PRO A 243 8.73 16.49 5.14
C PRO A 243 7.62 15.75 4.36
N PHE A 244 6.54 15.34 5.04
CA PHE A 244 5.39 14.63 4.46
C PHE A 244 4.30 15.56 3.91
N THR A 245 4.57 16.87 3.87
CA THR A 245 3.61 17.93 3.52
C THR A 245 2.88 17.75 2.18
N HIS A 246 3.46 17.00 1.24
CA HIS A 246 2.92 16.81 -0.11
C HIS A 246 1.61 16.01 -0.11
N ILE A 247 1.40 15.16 0.89
CA ILE A 247 0.19 14.31 1.02
C ILE A 247 -0.42 14.36 2.43
N ARG A 248 0.07 15.27 3.28
CA ARG A 248 -0.33 15.40 4.70
C ARG A 248 -1.84 15.50 4.85
N GLU A 249 -2.48 16.40 4.11
CA GLU A 249 -3.91 16.65 4.25
C GLU A 249 -4.75 15.41 3.89
N LEU A 250 -4.46 14.78 2.74
CA LEU A 250 -5.13 13.55 2.32
C LEU A 250 -4.91 12.42 3.32
N TRP A 251 -3.69 12.28 3.81
CA TRP A 251 -3.35 11.24 4.77
C TRP A 251 -4.13 11.41 6.08
N ASP A 252 -4.23 12.63 6.59
CA ASP A 252 -4.94 12.89 7.85
C ASP A 252 -6.45 12.63 7.69
N ILE A 253 -7.05 13.03 6.54
CA ILE A 253 -8.45 12.70 6.22
C ILE A 253 -8.61 11.18 6.12
N PHE A 254 -7.77 10.50 5.35
CA PHE A 254 -7.85 9.05 5.15
C PHE A 254 -7.73 8.28 6.48
N ILE A 255 -6.77 8.62 7.33
CA ILE A 255 -6.57 7.97 8.63
C ILE A 255 -7.76 8.23 9.57
N GLU A 256 -8.32 9.44 9.59
CA GLU A 256 -9.50 9.72 10.41
C GLU A 256 -10.74 8.97 9.89
N THR A 257 -10.88 8.83 8.56
CA THR A 257 -11.89 7.95 7.98
C THR A 257 -11.69 6.51 8.46
N CYS A 258 -10.49 5.93 8.36
CA CYS A 258 -10.23 4.58 8.88
C CYS A 258 -10.62 4.41 10.36
N ARG A 259 -10.29 5.40 11.20
CA ARG A 259 -10.57 5.38 12.65
C ARG A 259 -12.05 5.50 12.99
N SER A 260 -12.80 6.27 12.21
CA SER A 260 -14.23 6.50 12.44
C SER A 260 -15.11 5.37 11.87
N SER A 261 -14.58 4.62 10.89
CA SER A 261 -15.34 3.63 10.09
C SER A 261 -15.43 2.23 10.66
N TYR A 262 -14.58 1.87 11.62
CA TYR A 262 -14.50 0.50 12.11
C TYR A 262 -14.23 0.44 13.62
N THR A 263 -14.91 -0.48 14.29
CA THR A 263 -14.64 -0.83 15.69
C THR A 263 -13.79 -2.10 15.70
N PRO A 264 -12.54 -2.04 16.19
CA PRO A 264 -11.69 -3.22 16.25
C PRO A 264 -12.14 -4.25 17.29
N SER A 265 -11.71 -5.48 17.11
CA SER A 265 -11.85 -6.56 18.08
C SER A 265 -10.91 -6.35 19.29
N SER A 266 -10.88 -7.35 20.17
CA SER A 266 -9.98 -7.36 21.34
C SER A 266 -8.53 -7.69 21.01
N TYR A 267 -8.23 -8.14 19.78
CA TYR A 267 -6.91 -8.61 19.39
C TYR A 267 -6.35 -7.75 18.27
N LEU A 268 -5.35 -6.94 18.61
CA LEU A 268 -4.73 -6.00 17.68
C LEU A 268 -3.25 -6.34 17.50
N THR A 269 -2.75 -6.11 16.29
CA THR A 269 -1.34 -6.28 15.93
C THR A 269 -0.76 -4.95 15.46
N ILE A 270 0.40 -4.59 15.99
CA ILE A 270 1.19 -3.44 15.53
C ILE A 270 2.41 -3.99 14.80
N ASP A 271 2.60 -3.54 13.56
CA ASP A 271 3.75 -3.92 12.76
C ASP A 271 4.12 -2.80 11.76
N GLU A 272 5.21 -3.01 11.03
CA GLU A 272 5.72 -2.12 9.99
C GLU A 272 5.54 -2.72 8.58
N GLN A 273 4.99 -1.91 7.69
CA GLN A 273 5.02 -2.13 6.25
C GLN A 273 6.09 -1.25 5.61
N LEU A 274 6.79 -1.79 4.62
CA LEU A 274 7.75 -1.03 3.81
C LEU A 274 7.21 -0.88 2.40
N LEU A 275 6.82 0.33 2.03
CA LEU A 275 6.42 0.68 0.68
C LEU A 275 7.68 0.87 -0.17
N GLY A 276 7.96 -0.08 -1.07
CA GLY A 276 9.15 -0.06 -1.91
C GLY A 276 9.27 1.22 -2.74
N PHE A 277 10.33 1.98 -2.55
CA PHE A 277 10.57 3.24 -3.25
C PHE A 277 12.07 3.52 -3.33
N ARG A 278 12.56 3.82 -4.54
CA ARG A 278 13.98 4.10 -4.80
C ARG A 278 14.28 5.56 -5.16
N GLY A 279 13.25 6.37 -5.42
CA GLY A 279 13.43 7.79 -5.74
C GLY A 279 13.92 8.61 -4.54
N ARG A 280 14.23 9.88 -4.80
CA ARG A 280 14.62 10.83 -3.77
C ARG A 280 13.45 11.13 -2.85
N CYS A 281 13.58 10.72 -1.58
CA CYS A 281 12.61 10.99 -0.54
C CYS A 281 13.34 11.17 0.80
N PRO A 282 13.10 12.26 1.54
CA PRO A 282 13.86 12.59 2.75
C PRO A 282 13.67 11.60 3.91
N PHE A 283 12.61 10.79 3.88
CA PHE A 283 12.30 9.78 4.89
C PHE A 283 12.31 8.35 4.31
N ARG A 284 13.03 8.13 3.21
CA ARG A 284 13.31 6.79 2.70
C ARG A 284 14.24 6.04 3.66
N MET A 285 13.91 4.80 3.96
CA MET A 285 14.67 3.93 4.85
C MET A 285 15.23 2.72 4.10
N TYR A 286 16.36 2.20 4.59
CA TYR A 286 16.93 0.91 4.20
C TYR A 286 16.63 -0.13 5.28
N ILE A 287 16.01 -1.26 4.90
CA ILE A 287 15.70 -2.38 5.79
C ILE A 287 16.18 -3.67 5.10
N PRO A 288 17.34 -4.24 5.49
CA PRO A 288 18.01 -5.31 4.73
C PRO A 288 17.19 -6.61 4.64
N ASN A 289 16.36 -6.87 5.65
CA ASN A 289 15.60 -8.13 5.76
C ASN A 289 14.22 -8.07 5.08
N LYS A 290 13.87 -6.98 4.37
CA LYS A 290 12.61 -6.85 3.61
C LYS A 290 12.86 -7.12 2.12
N PRO A 291 11.89 -7.68 1.37
CA PRO A 291 12.06 -7.99 -0.06
C PRO A 291 12.46 -6.77 -0.90
N SER A 292 11.82 -5.63 -0.69
CA SER A 292 12.33 -4.33 -1.16
C SER A 292 13.18 -3.73 -0.05
N LYS A 293 14.49 -3.65 -0.24
CA LYS A 293 15.38 -3.14 0.81
C LYS A 293 15.25 -1.64 1.06
N TYR A 294 14.79 -0.87 0.08
CA TYR A 294 14.60 0.58 0.19
C TYR A 294 13.13 0.94 0.06
N GLY A 295 12.65 1.87 0.89
CA GLY A 295 11.27 2.32 0.81
C GLY A 295 10.84 3.29 1.89
N ILE A 296 9.56 3.62 1.90
CA ILE A 296 8.90 4.43 2.93
C ILE A 296 8.34 3.47 3.98
N LYS A 297 8.81 3.59 5.23
CA LYS A 297 8.32 2.76 6.34
C LYS A 297 7.02 3.35 6.90
N ILE A 298 5.98 2.53 6.96
CA ILE A 298 4.67 2.86 7.52
C ILE A 298 4.44 1.96 8.73
N VAL A 299 4.18 2.54 9.90
CA VAL A 299 3.82 1.78 11.10
C VAL A 299 2.31 1.74 11.20
N MET A 300 1.74 0.55 11.35
CA MET A 300 0.29 0.32 11.26
C MET A 300 -0.21 -0.50 12.45
N LEU A 301 -1.49 -0.30 12.77
CA LEU A 301 -2.24 -1.09 13.75
C LEU A 301 -3.38 -1.76 12.98
N CYS A 302 -3.43 -3.08 13.01
CA CYS A 302 -4.47 -3.88 12.35
C CYS A 302 -5.24 -4.72 13.37
N ASP A 303 -6.53 -4.91 13.11
CA ASP A 303 -7.35 -5.93 13.79
C ASP A 303 -6.99 -7.31 13.23
N ASN A 304 -6.99 -8.34 14.10
CA ASN A 304 -6.64 -9.72 13.71
C ASN A 304 -7.84 -10.52 13.21
#